data_AF-A0A7C0X8L1-F1
#
_entry.id   AF-A0A7C0X8L1-F1
#
_cell.length_a   1.000
_cell.length_b   1.000
_cell.length_c   1.000
_cell.angle_alpha   90.00
_cell.angle_beta   90.00
_cell.angle_gamma   90.00
#
_symmetry.space_group_name_H-M   'P 1'
#
loop_
_entity.id
_entity.type
_entity.pdbx_description
1 polymer ?
#
loop_
_entity_poly.entity_id
_entity_poly.type
_entity_poly.pdbx_seq_one_letter_code
_entity_poly.pdbx_strand_id
1 'polypeptide(L)'
;AIATCLYTAILTDTGSFRYSNATEKAFTDAAELVELGADPAMVSRMVYMRKHLTTYRLLLRVLSSLKLDFDGLVAYITILNRDLEETGASRIEAESFVSYPLSLEGVEIGLKFEEEEGNIWRISFRGKGKVDLSKVALELGGGGHFNASGARIEGGMDEVREKVLGVLKRHMERAGLLQERK
;
A
#
# COMPACT_ATOMS: atom_id res chain seq x y z
N ALA A 1 -4.09 -11.04 -27.52
CA ALA A 1 -4.02 -9.60 -27.21
C ALA A 1 -5.04 -9.19 -26.16
N ILE A 2 -6.36 -9.27 -26.43
CA ILE A 2 -7.41 -8.91 -25.44
C ILE A 2 -7.35 -9.79 -24.19
N ALA A 3 -7.24 -11.12 -24.35
CA ALA A 3 -7.16 -12.06 -23.23
C ALA A 3 -6.01 -11.73 -22.26
N THR A 4 -4.83 -11.40 -22.79
CA THR A 4 -3.67 -10.95 -22.03
C THR A 4 -3.94 -9.69 -21.22
N CYS A 5 -4.61 -8.69 -21.79
CA CYS A 5 -4.94 -7.45 -21.09
C CYS A 5 -5.91 -7.69 -19.93
N LEU A 6 -6.97 -8.48 -20.16
CA LEU A 6 -7.94 -8.83 -19.12
C LEU A 6 -7.30 -9.67 -18.02
N TYR A 7 -6.45 -10.64 -18.38
CA TYR A 7 -5.72 -11.44 -17.40
C TYR A 7 -4.81 -10.57 -16.55
N THR A 8 -4.12 -9.61 -17.17
CA THR A 8 -3.26 -8.65 -16.46
C THR A 8 -4.06 -7.85 -15.44
N ALA A 9 -5.25 -7.37 -15.79
CA ALA A 9 -6.12 -6.64 -14.85
C ALA A 9 -6.53 -7.50 -13.65
N ILE A 10 -6.98 -8.74 -13.89
CA ILE A 10 -7.33 -9.67 -12.80
C ILE A 10 -6.11 -9.93 -11.92
N LEU A 11 -4.95 -10.19 -12.52
CA LEU A 11 -3.71 -10.46 -11.79
C LEU A 11 -3.32 -9.28 -10.91
N THR A 12 -3.37 -8.04 -11.41
CA THR A 12 -2.95 -6.86 -10.63
C THR A 12 -3.95 -6.49 -9.54
N ASP A 13 -5.25 -6.53 -9.82
CA ASP A 13 -6.29 -6.11 -8.87
C ASP A 13 -6.48 -7.09 -7.72
N THR A 14 -6.23 -8.38 -7.96
CA THR A 14 -6.26 -9.40 -6.90
C THR A 14 -4.94 -9.49 -6.12
N GLY A 15 -3.96 -8.64 -6.46
CA GLY A 15 -2.62 -8.70 -5.88
C GLY A 15 -1.91 -10.00 -6.18
N SER A 16 -2.08 -10.56 -7.38
CA SER A 16 -1.68 -11.92 -7.74
C SER A 16 -2.41 -12.96 -6.88
N PHE A 17 -3.74 -12.81 -6.79
CA PHE A 17 -4.65 -13.71 -6.06
C PHE A 17 -4.39 -13.81 -4.54
N ARG A 18 -3.88 -12.73 -3.92
CA ARG A 18 -3.59 -12.66 -2.47
C ARG A 18 -4.63 -11.91 -1.64
N TYR A 19 -5.42 -11.05 -2.29
CA TYR A 19 -6.39 -10.19 -1.60
C TYR A 19 -7.78 -10.84 -1.53
N SER A 20 -8.66 -10.27 -0.71
CA SER A 20 -10.01 -10.81 -0.47
C SER A 20 -10.92 -10.85 -1.71
N ASN A 21 -10.56 -10.15 -2.79
CA ASN A 21 -11.25 -10.20 -4.08
C ASN A 21 -10.78 -11.35 -5.00
N ALA A 22 -9.84 -12.19 -4.56
CA ALA A 22 -9.44 -13.42 -5.25
C ALA A 22 -10.48 -14.53 -5.06
N THR A 23 -11.67 -14.33 -5.61
CA THR A 23 -12.83 -15.24 -5.49
C THR A 23 -12.77 -16.39 -6.50
N GLU A 24 -13.63 -17.40 -6.33
CA GLU A 24 -13.83 -18.48 -7.33
C GLU A 24 -13.99 -17.91 -8.74
N LYS A 25 -14.82 -16.86 -8.90
CA LYS A 25 -15.00 -16.19 -10.18
C LYS A 25 -13.70 -15.62 -10.75
N ALA A 26 -12.86 -15.00 -9.93
CA ALA A 26 -11.58 -14.46 -10.40
C ALA A 26 -10.64 -15.57 -10.91
N PHE A 27 -10.63 -16.73 -10.26
CA PHE A 27 -9.86 -17.89 -10.73
C PHE A 27 -10.44 -18.48 -12.02
N THR A 28 -11.76 -18.64 -12.11
CA THR A 28 -12.44 -19.15 -13.31
C THR A 28 -12.20 -18.23 -14.51
N ASP A 29 -12.40 -16.92 -14.35
CA ASP A 29 -12.16 -15.94 -15.41
C ASP A 29 -10.68 -15.95 -15.84
N ALA A 30 -9.75 -16.05 -14.88
CA ALA A 30 -8.32 -16.15 -15.19
C ALA A 30 -7.97 -17.42 -15.97
N ALA A 31 -8.57 -18.57 -15.64
CA ALA A 31 -8.36 -19.83 -16.34
C ALA A 31 -8.86 -19.75 -17.79
N GLU A 32 -10.07 -19.24 -18.01
CA GLU A 32 -10.64 -19.03 -19.35
C GLU A 32 -9.73 -18.12 -20.20
N LEU A 33 -9.20 -17.06 -19.62
CA LEU A 33 -8.30 -16.15 -20.34
C LEU A 33 -6.98 -16.82 -20.73
N VAL A 34 -6.48 -17.78 -19.94
CA VAL A 34 -5.32 -18.59 -20.30
C VAL A 34 -5.65 -19.54 -21.44
N GLU A 35 -6.82 -20.18 -21.43
CA GLU A 35 -7.30 -21.00 -22.56
C GLU A 35 -7.42 -20.17 -23.85
N LEU A 36 -7.80 -18.90 -23.73
CA LEU A 36 -7.86 -17.92 -24.83
C LEU A 36 -6.48 -17.31 -25.21
N GLY A 37 -5.38 -17.83 -24.65
CA GLY A 37 -4.01 -17.50 -25.05
C GLY A 37 -3.34 -16.38 -24.23
N ALA A 38 -3.84 -16.04 -23.04
CA ALA A 38 -3.05 -15.28 -22.08
C ALA A 38 -1.87 -16.14 -21.58
N ASP A 39 -0.68 -15.56 -21.49
CA ASP A 39 0.51 -16.20 -20.91
C ASP A 39 0.80 -15.60 -19.52
N PRO A 40 0.45 -16.30 -18.42
CA PRO A 40 0.73 -15.84 -17.06
C PRO A 40 2.19 -15.54 -16.78
N ALA A 41 3.12 -16.33 -17.34
CA ALA A 41 4.54 -16.16 -17.10
C ALA A 41 5.06 -14.89 -17.80
N MET A 42 4.62 -14.64 -19.03
CA MET A 42 4.94 -13.39 -19.73
C MET A 42 4.35 -12.18 -18.99
N VAL A 43 3.07 -12.23 -18.60
CA VAL A 43 2.44 -11.13 -17.85
C VAL A 43 3.18 -10.88 -16.55
N SER A 44 3.49 -11.91 -15.77
CA SER A 44 4.24 -11.79 -14.52
C SER A 44 5.63 -11.17 -14.73
N ARG A 45 6.36 -11.62 -15.76
CA ARG A 45 7.65 -11.00 -16.13
C ARG A 45 7.50 -9.51 -16.40
N MET A 46 6.49 -9.12 -17.17
CA MET A 46 6.29 -7.72 -17.56
C MET A 46 5.84 -6.83 -16.40
N VAL A 47 5.00 -7.35 -15.49
CA VAL A 47 4.43 -6.58 -14.37
C VAL A 47 5.40 -6.53 -13.18
N TYR A 48 6.02 -7.64 -12.81
CA TYR A 48 6.74 -7.77 -11.54
C TYR A 48 8.25 -7.89 -11.70
N MET A 49 8.77 -8.40 -12.82
CA MET A 49 10.19 -8.74 -12.99
C MET A 49 10.96 -7.73 -13.86
N ARG A 50 10.58 -6.45 -13.79
CA ARG A 50 11.21 -5.35 -14.54
C ARG A 50 11.60 -4.16 -13.66
N LYS A 51 11.81 -4.40 -12.37
CA LYS A 51 12.25 -3.34 -11.45
C LYS A 51 13.68 -2.90 -11.78
N HIS A 52 13.92 -1.60 -11.70
CA HIS A 52 15.24 -1.03 -11.89
C HIS A 52 16.08 -1.22 -10.61
N LEU A 53 17.42 -1.17 -10.74
CA LEU A 53 18.32 -1.22 -9.57
C LEU A 53 18.03 -0.07 -8.59
N THR A 54 17.63 1.09 -9.11
CA THR A 54 17.19 2.27 -8.35
C THR A 54 16.05 1.94 -7.40
N THR A 55 15.08 1.11 -7.82
CA THR A 55 13.99 0.64 -6.96
C THR A 55 14.53 -0.03 -5.69
N TYR A 56 15.51 -0.94 -5.85
CA TYR A 56 16.08 -1.66 -4.71
C TYR A 56 16.98 -0.77 -3.83
N ARG A 57 17.72 0.16 -4.44
CA ARG A 57 18.50 1.16 -3.69
C ARG A 57 17.60 2.03 -2.82
N LEU A 58 16.48 2.51 -3.37
CA LEU A 58 15.47 3.24 -2.60
C LEU A 58 14.86 2.37 -1.51
N LEU A 59 14.51 1.12 -1.83
CA LEU A 59 13.92 0.20 -0.86
C LEU A 59 14.81 -0.01 0.37
N LEU A 60 16.12 -0.23 0.17
CA LEU A 60 17.07 -0.39 1.27
C LEU A 60 17.06 0.80 2.23
N ARG A 61 17.00 2.02 1.70
CA ARG A 61 16.94 3.25 2.50
C ARG A 61 15.61 3.37 3.22
N VAL A 62 14.51 3.21 2.50
CA VAL A 62 13.16 3.38 3.04
C VAL A 62 12.85 2.36 4.13
N LEU A 63 13.29 1.11 4.00
CA LEU A 63 13.09 0.09 5.03
C LEU A 63 13.80 0.41 6.35
N SER A 64 14.87 1.23 6.35
CA SER A 64 15.49 1.68 7.60
C SER A 64 14.58 2.61 8.43
N SER A 65 13.55 3.20 7.81
CA SER A 65 12.54 4.02 8.47
C SER A 65 11.34 3.22 8.99
N LEU A 66 11.33 1.89 8.79
CA LEU A 66 10.23 1.03 9.19
C LEU A 66 10.00 1.11 10.71
N LYS A 67 8.77 1.46 11.09
CA LYS A 67 8.35 1.56 12.49
C LYS A 67 7.03 0.83 12.72
N LEU A 68 6.87 0.34 13.95
CA LEU A 68 5.64 -0.26 14.45
C LEU A 68 4.95 0.70 15.41
N ASP A 69 3.62 0.62 15.44
CA ASP A 69 2.76 1.34 16.37
C ASP A 69 1.58 0.45 16.81
N PHE A 70 0.87 0.87 17.85
CA PHE A 70 -0.30 0.19 18.41
C PHE A 70 -0.04 -1.30 18.67
N ASP A 71 1.00 -1.59 19.45
CA ASP A 71 1.42 -2.95 19.82
C ASP A 71 1.68 -3.86 18.59
N GLY A 72 2.14 -3.27 17.48
CA GLY A 72 2.50 -3.99 16.26
C GLY A 72 1.36 -4.17 15.25
N LEU A 73 0.17 -3.64 15.53
CA LEU A 73 -0.96 -3.70 14.60
C LEU A 73 -0.80 -2.75 13.40
N VAL A 74 0.02 -1.71 13.53
CA VAL A 74 0.31 -0.77 12.45
C VAL A 74 1.80 -0.75 12.19
N ALA A 75 2.16 -0.77 10.90
CA ALA A 75 3.53 -0.57 10.46
C ALA A 75 3.59 0.54 9.41
N TYR A 76 4.68 1.30 9.39
CA TYR A 76 4.84 2.36 8.42
C TYR A 76 6.29 2.61 8.02
N ILE A 77 6.43 3.16 6.83
CA ILE A 77 7.70 3.61 6.24
C ILE A 77 7.57 5.06 5.79
N THR A 78 8.71 5.74 5.67
CA THR A 78 8.82 7.12 5.22
C THR A 78 9.76 7.20 4.01
N ILE A 79 9.35 7.98 3.01
CA ILE A 79 10.13 8.28 1.81
C ILE A 79 10.35 9.78 1.77
N LEU A 80 11.61 10.20 1.82
CA LEU A 80 12.01 11.60 1.75
C LEU A 80 12.44 11.95 0.32
N ASN A 81 12.34 13.23 -0.04
CA ASN A 81 12.80 13.73 -1.34
C ASN A 81 14.30 13.43 -1.55
N ARG A 82 15.11 13.60 -0.50
CA ARG A 82 16.55 13.25 -0.53
C ARG A 82 16.80 11.77 -0.85
N ASP A 83 15.92 10.86 -0.45
CA ASP A 83 16.11 9.42 -0.71
C ASP A 83 15.89 9.10 -2.19
N LEU A 84 14.95 9.79 -2.84
CA LEU A 84 14.73 9.72 -4.28
C LEU A 84 15.93 10.31 -5.04
N GLU A 85 16.40 11.49 -4.64
CA GLU A 85 17.55 12.17 -5.24
C GLU A 85 18.83 11.33 -5.15
N GLU A 86 19.17 10.84 -3.96
CA GLU A 86 20.42 10.08 -3.74
C GLU A 86 20.42 8.72 -4.44
N THR A 87 19.25 8.13 -4.69
CA THR A 87 19.15 6.82 -5.35
C THR A 87 18.89 6.91 -6.84
N GLY A 88 18.46 8.08 -7.34
CA GLY A 88 17.98 8.28 -8.70
C GLY A 88 16.66 7.57 -9.00
N ALA A 89 15.94 7.13 -7.97
CA ALA A 89 14.66 6.45 -8.14
C ALA A 89 13.51 7.45 -8.34
N SER A 90 12.54 7.05 -9.15
CA SER A 90 11.31 7.80 -9.34
C SER A 90 10.27 7.45 -8.25
N ARG A 91 9.31 8.36 -8.02
CA ARG A 91 8.17 8.10 -7.12
C ARG A 91 7.33 6.89 -7.54
N ILE A 92 7.24 6.63 -8.85
CA ILE A 92 6.50 5.48 -9.41
C ILE A 92 7.08 4.16 -8.89
N GLU A 93 8.40 4.06 -8.75
CA GLU A 93 9.05 2.85 -8.23
C GLU A 93 8.65 2.55 -6.78
N ALA A 94 8.36 3.60 -6.00
CA ALA A 94 7.95 3.54 -4.61
C ALA A 94 6.45 3.31 -4.37
N GLU A 95 5.60 3.29 -5.41
CA GLU A 95 4.14 3.12 -5.22
C GLU A 95 3.80 1.83 -4.49
N SER A 96 4.51 0.75 -4.82
CA SER A 96 4.29 -0.58 -4.23
C SER A 96 4.83 -0.74 -2.80
N PHE A 97 5.59 0.23 -2.28
CA PHE A 97 6.36 0.02 -1.04
C PHE A 97 5.49 -0.09 0.22
N VAL A 98 4.26 0.43 0.20
CA VAL A 98 3.29 0.24 1.30
C VAL A 98 2.95 -1.25 1.56
N SER A 99 3.23 -2.15 0.61
CA SER A 99 3.05 -3.58 0.80
C SER A 99 4.06 -4.21 1.78
N TYR A 100 5.26 -3.63 1.92
CA TYR A 100 6.27 -4.14 2.85
C TYR A 100 5.83 -4.05 4.32
N PRO A 101 5.41 -2.88 4.86
CA PRO A 101 4.90 -2.83 6.22
C PRO A 101 3.66 -3.71 6.42
N LEU A 102 2.74 -3.77 5.44
CA LEU A 102 1.55 -4.63 5.53
C LEU A 102 1.89 -6.14 5.61
N SER A 103 3.02 -6.55 5.01
CA SER A 103 3.43 -7.96 4.95
C SER A 103 3.97 -8.51 6.27
N LEU A 104 4.28 -7.64 7.24
CA LEU A 104 4.73 -8.07 8.56
C LEU A 104 3.66 -8.89 9.28
N GLU A 105 4.13 -9.87 10.05
CA GLU A 105 3.30 -10.69 10.92
C GLU A 105 2.65 -9.80 12.01
N GLY A 106 1.38 -10.06 12.32
CA GLY A 106 0.60 -9.28 13.30
C GLY A 106 0.09 -7.93 12.81
N VAL A 107 0.71 -7.31 11.79
CA VAL A 107 0.25 -6.03 11.25
C VAL A 107 -1.09 -6.17 10.54
N GLU A 108 -2.02 -5.28 10.86
CA GLU A 108 -3.34 -5.18 10.22
C GLU A 108 -3.39 -4.04 9.20
N ILE A 109 -2.60 -2.98 9.42
CA ILE A 109 -2.59 -1.76 8.60
C ILE A 109 -1.14 -1.35 8.30
N GLY A 110 -0.83 -1.20 7.01
CA GLY A 110 0.44 -0.65 6.51
C GLY A 110 0.28 0.78 6.02
N LEU A 111 1.22 1.65 6.36
CA LEU A 111 1.26 3.04 5.89
C LEU A 111 2.54 3.36 5.13
N LYS A 112 2.44 4.29 4.19
CA LYS A 112 3.59 4.94 3.55
C LYS A 112 3.41 6.45 3.63
N PHE A 113 4.36 7.13 4.26
CA PHE A 113 4.48 8.58 4.28
C PHE A 113 5.48 8.96 3.18
N GLU A 114 5.05 9.73 2.19
CA GLU A 114 5.91 10.17 1.09
C GLU A 114 5.93 11.70 1.03
N GLU A 115 7.12 12.28 1.16
CA GLU A 115 7.34 13.73 1.11
C GLU A 115 7.07 14.25 -0.33
N GLU A 116 6.26 15.28 -0.47
CA GLU A 116 6.05 16.05 -1.71
C GLU A 116 6.64 17.47 -1.54
N GLU A 117 6.61 18.28 -2.60
CA GLU A 117 7.03 19.68 -2.50
C GLU A 117 6.07 20.50 -1.63
N GLY A 118 6.55 21.62 -1.07
CA GLY A 118 5.71 22.54 -0.31
C GLY A 118 5.28 22.04 1.07
N ASN A 119 6.09 21.18 1.72
CA ASN A 119 5.79 20.63 3.05
C ASN A 119 4.49 19.80 3.08
N ILE A 120 4.21 19.13 1.96
CA ILE A 120 3.06 18.24 1.78
C ILE A 120 3.53 16.80 1.91
N TRP A 121 2.70 15.96 2.52
CA TRP A 121 2.92 14.53 2.67
C TRP A 121 1.79 13.76 2.02
N ARG A 122 2.14 12.89 1.07
CA ARG A 122 1.23 11.90 0.50
C ARG A 122 1.24 10.65 1.38
N ILE A 123 0.08 10.34 1.94
CA ILE A 123 -0.12 9.18 2.81
C ILE A 123 -0.83 8.10 2.02
N SER A 124 -0.27 6.89 2.01
CA SER A 124 -0.93 5.70 1.47
C SER A 124 -1.28 4.73 2.58
N PHE A 125 -2.52 4.26 2.60
CA PHE A 125 -3.05 3.30 3.57
C PHE A 125 -3.31 1.97 2.87
N ARG A 126 -2.90 0.86 3.49
CA ARG A 126 -3.31 -0.50 3.13
C ARG A 126 -3.73 -1.29 4.35
N GLY A 127 -4.73 -2.16 4.22
CA GLY A 127 -5.25 -2.96 5.34
C GLY A 127 -5.64 -4.37 4.94
N LYS A 128 -5.78 -5.23 5.95
CA LYS A 128 -6.17 -6.64 5.83
C LYS A 128 -7.67 -6.91 6.04
N GLY A 129 -8.51 -5.87 6.17
CA GLY A 129 -9.97 -6.04 6.17
C GLY A 129 -10.71 -5.70 7.47
N LYS A 130 -10.03 -5.29 8.53
CA LYS A 130 -10.69 -4.98 9.82
C LYS A 130 -11.13 -3.54 9.99
N VAL A 131 -10.48 -2.59 9.30
CA VAL A 131 -10.75 -1.15 9.42
C VAL A 131 -11.05 -0.57 8.04
N ASP A 132 -12.10 0.25 7.97
CA ASP A 132 -12.47 0.97 6.75
C ASP A 132 -11.56 2.19 6.52
N LEU A 133 -10.50 1.99 5.74
CA LEU A 133 -9.49 3.03 5.47
C LEU A 133 -10.02 4.16 4.60
N SER A 134 -11.14 3.97 3.89
CA SER A 134 -11.76 5.05 3.11
C SER A 134 -12.27 6.17 4.02
N LYS A 135 -12.83 5.80 5.18
CA LYS A 135 -13.29 6.76 6.20
C LYS A 135 -12.13 7.46 6.90
N VAL A 136 -11.06 6.73 7.19
CA VAL A 136 -9.81 7.30 7.72
C VAL A 136 -9.27 8.37 6.76
N ALA A 137 -9.13 8.02 5.49
CA ALA A 137 -8.62 8.95 4.49
C ALA A 137 -9.55 10.15 4.28
N LEU A 138 -10.87 9.95 4.27
CA LEU A 138 -11.85 11.03 4.14
C LEU A 138 -11.75 12.06 5.28
N GLU A 139 -11.59 11.61 6.54
CA GLU A 139 -11.34 12.51 7.69
C GLU A 139 -10.03 13.30 7.55
N LEU A 140 -9.07 12.78 6.79
CA LEU A 140 -7.79 13.41 6.50
C LEU A 140 -7.80 14.23 5.20
N GLY A 141 -8.97 14.43 4.56
CA GLY A 141 -9.10 15.20 3.31
C GLY A 141 -8.75 14.42 2.04
N GLY A 142 -8.69 13.09 2.12
CA GLY A 142 -8.41 12.17 1.02
C GLY A 142 -9.60 11.29 0.66
N GLY A 143 -9.32 10.06 0.23
CA GLY A 143 -10.34 9.06 -0.12
C GLY A 143 -9.74 7.73 -0.58
N GLY A 144 -10.61 6.86 -1.10
CA GLY A 144 -10.23 5.55 -1.65
C GLY A 144 -11.21 4.44 -1.26
N HIS A 145 -10.69 3.24 -1.11
CA HIS A 145 -11.44 2.02 -0.82
C HIS A 145 -11.16 1.51 0.59
N PHE A 146 -12.02 0.60 1.04
CA PHE A 146 -11.98 -0.02 2.37
C PHE A 146 -10.56 -0.49 2.79
N ASN A 147 -9.84 -1.21 1.91
CA ASN A 147 -8.48 -1.72 2.21
C ASN A 147 -7.35 -0.91 1.57
N ALA A 148 -7.65 0.12 0.79
CA ALA A 148 -6.65 0.86 0.01
C ALA A 148 -7.10 2.29 -0.21
N SER A 149 -6.49 3.23 0.52
CA SER A 149 -6.86 4.64 0.49
C SER A 149 -5.62 5.55 0.55
N GLY A 150 -5.83 6.85 0.40
CA GLY A 150 -4.74 7.83 0.51
C GLY A 150 -5.24 9.24 0.81
N ALA A 151 -4.35 10.07 1.35
CA ALA A 151 -4.59 11.48 1.66
C ALA A 151 -3.34 12.32 1.37
N ARG A 152 -3.52 13.64 1.25
CA ARG A 152 -2.42 14.61 1.22
C ARG A 152 -2.59 15.58 2.37
N ILE A 153 -1.53 15.78 3.14
CA ILE A 153 -1.58 16.60 4.35
C ILE A 153 -0.38 17.54 4.35
N GLU A 154 -0.64 18.82 4.51
CA GLU A 154 0.40 19.84 4.73
C GLU A 154 0.83 19.85 6.20
N GLY A 155 2.13 19.99 6.44
CA GLY A 155 2.70 20.12 7.79
C GLY A 155 4.04 19.41 7.94
N GLY A 156 4.69 19.62 9.09
CA GLY A 156 5.92 18.90 9.42
C GLY A 156 5.67 17.40 9.58
N MET A 157 6.68 16.57 9.29
CA MET A 157 6.55 15.10 9.35
C MET A 157 5.98 14.60 10.68
N ASP A 158 6.44 15.16 11.81
CA ASP A 158 6.00 14.72 13.13
C ASP A 158 4.53 15.07 13.38
N GLU A 159 4.10 16.28 13.04
CA GLU A 159 2.70 16.73 13.15
C GLU A 159 1.77 15.92 12.25
N VAL A 160 2.18 15.68 11.00
CA VAL A 160 1.42 14.87 10.05
C VAL A 160 1.29 13.44 10.56
N ARG A 161 2.39 12.85 11.05
CA ARG A 161 2.37 11.50 11.62
C ARG A 161 1.43 11.41 12.82
N GLU A 162 1.53 12.33 13.78
CA GLU A 162 0.65 12.36 14.95
C GLU A 162 -0.82 12.49 14.56
N LYS A 163 -1.14 13.38 13.61
CA LYS A 163 -2.50 13.54 13.08
C LYS A 163 -3.01 12.25 12.44
N VAL A 164 -2.23 11.63 11.56
CA VAL A 164 -2.60 10.39 10.87
C VAL A 164 -2.82 9.25 11.86
N LEU A 165 -1.88 9.02 12.78
CA LEU A 165 -1.98 7.95 13.78
C LEU A 165 -3.12 8.21 14.76
N GLY A 166 -3.36 9.46 15.15
CA GLY A 166 -4.47 9.84 16.02
C GLY A 166 -5.84 9.58 15.37
N VAL A 167 -6.02 9.88 14.08
CA VAL A 167 -7.24 9.52 13.33
C VAL A 167 -7.37 8.01 13.23
N LEU A 168 -6.29 7.31 12.84
CA LEU A 168 -6.30 5.87 12.68
C LEU A 168 -6.67 5.14 13.97
N LYS A 169 -6.12 5.57 15.10
CA LYS A 169 -6.41 5.02 16.43
C LYS A 169 -7.91 4.98 16.71
N ARG A 170 -8.62 6.10 16.50
CA ARG A 170 -10.08 6.18 16.74
C ARG A 170 -10.86 5.19 15.87
N HIS A 171 -10.45 4.99 14.63
CA HIS A 171 -11.08 4.02 13.73
C HIS A 171 -10.75 2.57 14.12
N MET A 172 -9.54 2.31 14.61
CA MET A 172 -9.16 1.00 15.13
C MET A 172 -9.91 0.65 16.43
N GLU A 173 -10.11 1.61 17.34
CA GLU A 173 -10.93 1.45 18.55
C GLU A 173 -12.38 1.10 18.19
N ARG A 174 -12.99 1.84 17.25
CA ARG A 174 -14.35 1.55 16.75
C ARG A 174 -14.48 0.18 16.10
N ALA A 175 -13.41 -0.31 15.47
CA ALA A 175 -13.33 -1.64 14.88
C ALA A 175 -13.02 -2.75 15.91
N GLY A 176 -12.82 -2.41 17.19
CA GLY A 176 -12.49 -3.37 18.24
C GLY A 176 -11.07 -3.93 18.16
N LEU A 177 -10.17 -3.31 17.39
CA LEU A 177 -8.76 -3.72 17.28
C LEU A 177 -7.91 -3.27 18.47
N LEU A 178 -8.26 -2.13 19.05
CA LEU A 178 -7.64 -1.62 20.26
C LEU A 178 -8.66 -1.72 21.38
N GLN A 179 -8.32 -2.44 22.45
CA GLN A 179 -9.15 -2.41 23.65
C GLN A 179 -8.96 -1.05 24.34
N GLU A 180 -10.06 -0.42 24.76
CA GLU A 180 -9.97 0.65 25.75
C GLU A 180 -9.23 0.09 26.97
N ARG A 181 -8.10 0.71 27.33
CA ARG A 181 -7.52 0.46 28.66
C ARG A 181 -8.58 0.92 29.67
N LYS A 182 -9.31 -0.03 30.24
CA LYS A 182 -10.09 0.17 31.46
C LYS A 182 -9.16 0.53 32.61
#